data_AF-A0ABD1BLU4-F1
#
_entry.id   AF-A0ABD1BLU4-F1
#
_cell.length_a   1.000
_cell.length_b   1.000
_cell.length_c   1.000
_cell.angle_alpha   90.00
_cell.angle_beta   90.00
_cell.angle_gamma   90.00
#
_symmetry.space_group_name_H-M   'P 1'
#
loop_
_entity.id
_entity.type
_entity.pdbx_description
1 polymer ?
#
loop_
_entity_poly.entity_id
_entity_poly.type
_entity_poly.pdbx_seq_one_letter_code
_entity_poly.pdbx_strand_id
1 'polypeptide(L)'
;MVSSKFVLFAILALSLLLSGTESRNVGWPSGESETTCCNNQPKFGPCDTKEDDQRCTNMCIDGCSVNKGGGCQPIDAAPGSVCQCYC
;
A
#
# COMPACT_ATOMS: atom_id res chain seq x y z
N MET A 1 20.65 -1.91 -46.97
CA MET A 1 21.05 -2.20 -45.57
C MET A 1 20.14 -1.40 -44.66
N VAL A 2 19.06 -2.01 -44.17
CA VAL A 2 18.27 -1.41 -43.09
C VAL A 2 19.22 -1.31 -41.92
N SER A 3 19.65 -0.09 -41.61
CA SER A 3 20.65 0.17 -40.59
C SER A 3 20.17 -0.51 -39.32
N SER A 4 20.90 -1.55 -38.88
CA SER A 4 20.53 -2.45 -37.78
C SER A 4 20.11 -1.69 -36.51
N LYS A 5 20.62 -0.46 -36.38
CA LYS A 5 20.25 0.50 -35.34
C LYS A 5 18.76 0.88 -35.33
N PHE A 6 18.10 1.05 -36.48
CA PHE A 6 16.67 1.37 -36.55
C PHE A 6 15.77 0.20 -36.16
N VAL A 7 16.22 -1.03 -36.42
CA VAL A 7 15.50 -2.24 -36.01
C VAL A 7 15.49 -2.35 -34.49
N LEU A 8 16.62 -2.07 -33.84
CA LEU A 8 16.73 -2.06 -32.37
C LEU A 8 15.81 -0.99 -31.75
N PHE A 9 15.77 0.22 -32.30
CA PHE A 9 14.88 1.28 -31.81
C PHE A 9 13.40 0.92 -31.98
N ALA A 10 13.03 0.29 -33.09
CA ALA A 10 11.66 -0.17 -33.31
C ALA A 10 11.24 -1.23 -32.28
N ILE A 11 12.12 -2.20 -31.99
CA ILE A 11 11.85 -3.25 -31.00
C ILE A 11 11.70 -2.65 -29.59
N LEU A 12 12.58 -1.72 -29.19
CA LEU A 12 12.49 -1.05 -27.89
C LEU A 12 11.19 -0.24 -27.73
N ALA A 13 10.77 0.47 -28.78
CA ALA A 13 9.51 1.22 -28.77
C ALA A 13 8.29 0.28 -28.66
N LEU A 14 8.31 -0.85 -29.38
CA LEU A 14 7.29 -1.89 -29.29
C LEU A 14 7.23 -2.52 -27.89
N SER A 15 8.38 -2.79 -27.24
CA SER A 15 8.43 -3.31 -25.87
C SER A 15 7.84 -2.33 -24.84
N LEU A 16 8.09 -1.03 -24.98
CA LEU A 16 7.52 0.01 -24.12
C LEU A 16 6.00 0.14 -24.30
N LEU A 17 5.51 0.08 -25.55
CA LEU A 17 4.08 0.10 -25.84
C LEU A 17 3.35 -1.13 -25.29
N LEU A 18 3.98 -2.32 -25.36
CA LEU A 18 3.44 -3.57 -24.79
C LEU A 18 3.53 -3.63 -23.25
N SER A 19 4.45 -2.89 -22.64
CA SER A 19 4.59 -2.80 -21.18
C SER A 19 3.63 -1.77 -20.55
N GLY A 20 2.84 -1.07 -21.36
CA GLY A 20 2.10 0.15 -20.99
C GLY A 20 0.60 -0.03 -20.73
N THR A 21 0.08 -1.24 -20.53
CA THR A 21 -1.29 -1.45 -20.06
C THR A 21 -1.41 -2.61 -19.08
N GLU A 22 -0.44 -2.78 -18.19
CA GLU A 22 -0.84 -3.06 -16.83
C GLU A 22 -0.83 -1.70 -16.17
N SER A 23 -2.02 -1.10 -16.09
CA SER A 23 -2.30 -0.25 -14.94
C SER A 23 -1.97 -1.13 -13.75
N ARG A 24 -0.71 -1.07 -13.30
CA ARG A 24 -0.39 -1.17 -11.89
C ARG A 24 -1.14 0.00 -11.28
N ASN A 25 -2.46 -0.19 -11.15
CA ASN A 25 -3.13 0.03 -9.91
C ASN A 25 -2.06 -0.31 -8.89
N VAL A 26 -1.66 0.65 -8.08
CA VAL A 26 -0.95 0.36 -6.85
C VAL A 26 -1.99 -0.38 -5.98
N GLY A 27 -2.42 -1.54 -6.45
CA GLY A 27 -3.15 -2.54 -5.76
C GLY A 27 -2.09 -3.04 -4.82
N TRP A 28 -2.22 -2.61 -3.57
CA TRP A 28 -1.75 -3.36 -2.43
C TRP A 28 -1.78 -4.85 -2.77
N PRO A 29 -0.72 -5.60 -2.46
CA PRO A 29 -0.66 -7.02 -2.76
C PRO A 29 -1.93 -7.68 -2.25
N SER A 30 -2.84 -8.01 -3.17
CA SER A 30 -3.93 -8.95 -2.97
C SER A 30 -3.33 -10.35 -2.98
N GLY A 31 -2.44 -10.60 -2.03
CA GLY A 31 -2.07 -11.93 -1.62
C GLY A 31 -2.74 -12.09 -0.28
N GLU A 32 -3.65 -13.05 -0.18
CA GLU A 32 -4.36 -13.44 1.05
C GLU A 32 -5.20 -12.31 1.66
N SER A 33 -6.48 -12.59 1.93
CA SER A 33 -7.35 -11.72 2.71
C SER A 33 -6.89 -11.69 4.17
N GLU A 34 -5.68 -11.23 4.44
CA GLU A 34 -5.30 -10.72 5.76
C GLU A 34 -6.01 -9.40 5.90
N THR A 35 -7.27 -9.48 6.34
CA THR A 35 -8.11 -8.32 6.56
C THR A 35 -7.31 -7.29 7.37
N THR A 36 -7.00 -6.14 6.79
CA THR A 36 -6.41 -4.97 7.50
C THR A 36 -7.26 -4.60 8.73
N CYS A 37 -8.54 -4.95 8.67
CA CYS A 37 -9.51 -4.89 9.76
C CYS A 37 -9.10 -5.71 10.97
N CYS A 38 -9.45 -5.22 12.16
CA CYS A 38 -9.36 -6.00 13.41
C CYS A 38 -7.95 -6.42 13.82
N ASN A 39 -6.92 -5.71 13.36
CA ASN A 39 -5.54 -6.06 13.68
C ASN A 39 -4.68 -4.80 13.83
N ASN A 40 -3.58 -4.98 14.56
CA ASN A 40 -2.50 -3.99 14.59
C ASN A 40 -1.84 -3.94 13.22
N GLN A 41 -1.46 -2.73 12.80
CA GLN A 41 -0.82 -2.45 11.52
C GLN A 41 0.68 -2.21 11.74
N PRO A 42 1.52 -3.25 11.87
CA PRO A 42 2.95 -3.08 12.12
C PRO A 42 3.66 -2.34 10.98
N LYS A 43 3.11 -2.40 9.76
CA LYS A 43 3.63 -1.69 8.58
C LYS A 43 3.32 -0.19 8.59
N PHE A 44 2.44 0.28 9.49
CA PHE A 44 2.16 1.71 9.67
C PHE A 44 3.37 2.45 10.25
N GLY A 45 4.14 1.77 11.11
CA GLY A 45 5.26 2.35 11.83
C GLY A 45 4.84 3.02 13.14
N PRO A 46 5.66 3.95 13.66
CA PRO A 46 5.37 4.68 14.89
C PRO A 46 4.04 5.41 14.80
N CYS A 47 3.30 5.43 15.92
CA CYS A 47 1.97 6.02 16.00
C CYS A 47 1.88 6.86 17.28
N ASP A 48 2.61 7.96 17.35
CA ASP A 48 2.82 8.70 18.62
C ASP A 48 2.23 10.12 18.59
N THR A 49 1.82 10.60 17.42
CA THR A 49 1.27 11.95 17.24
C THR A 49 -0.21 11.92 16.90
N LYS A 50 -0.87 13.08 17.03
CA LYS A 50 -2.25 13.25 16.61
C LYS A 50 -2.39 13.14 15.09
N GLU A 51 -1.39 13.59 14.33
CA GLU A 51 -1.33 13.40 12.89
C GLU A 51 -1.23 11.91 12.52
N ASP A 52 -0.46 11.12 13.26
CA ASP A 52 -0.38 9.67 13.05
C ASP A 52 -1.69 8.96 13.36
N ASP A 53 -2.40 9.38 14.41
CA ASP A 53 -3.72 8.83 14.74
C ASP A 53 -4.74 9.05 13.60
N GLN A 54 -4.73 10.24 12.99
CA GLN A 54 -5.57 10.54 11.82
C GLN A 54 -5.15 9.73 10.58
N ARG A 55 -3.85 9.60 10.32
CA ARG A 55 -3.34 8.77 9.23
C ARG A 55 -3.70 7.29 9.42
N CYS A 56 -3.62 6.80 10.66
CA CYS A 56 -4.04 5.45 11.02
C CYS A 56 -5.53 5.25 10.77
N THR A 57 -6.36 6.19 11.25
CA THR A 57 -7.81 6.19 11.03
C THR A 57 -8.14 6.07 9.55
N ASN A 58 -7.56 6.95 8.72
CA ASN A 58 -7.83 6.96 7.27
C ASN A 58 -7.32 5.70 6.57
N MET A 59 -6.11 5.23 6.90
CA MET A 59 -5.58 3.97 6.36
C MET A 59 -6.53 2.80 6.67
N CYS A 60 -7.04 2.74 7.90
CA CYS A 60 -7.97 1.70 8.30
C CYS A 60 -9.33 1.86 7.61
N ILE A 61 -9.86 3.07 7.41
CA ILE A 61 -11.10 3.29 6.63
C ILE A 61 -10.94 2.78 5.19
N ASP A 62 -9.84 3.17 4.53
CA ASP A 62 -9.60 2.82 3.13
C ASP A 62 -9.29 1.33 2.93
N GLY A 63 -8.59 0.73 3.90
CA GLY A 63 -8.15 -0.68 3.86
C GLY A 63 -9.18 -1.68 4.40
N CYS A 64 -10.30 -1.23 4.96
CA CYS A 64 -11.22 -2.08 5.71
C CYS A 64 -12.69 -1.84 5.32
N SER A 65 -13.35 -2.87 4.78
CA SER A 65 -14.71 -2.75 4.24
C SER A 65 -15.78 -2.37 5.28
N VAL A 66 -15.51 -2.57 6.58
CA VAL A 66 -16.44 -2.18 7.66
C VAL A 66 -16.41 -0.70 8.00
N ASN A 67 -15.48 0.09 7.41
CA ASN A 67 -15.38 1.55 7.59
C ASN A 67 -15.33 2.03 9.06
N LYS A 68 -14.87 1.17 9.97
CA LYS A 68 -14.75 1.45 11.41
C LYS A 68 -13.56 2.35 11.76
N GLY A 69 -12.59 2.46 10.86
CA GLY A 69 -11.35 3.20 11.08
C GLY A 69 -10.42 2.48 12.05
N GLY A 70 -9.61 3.26 12.75
CA GLY A 70 -8.58 2.79 13.65
C GLY A 70 -8.04 3.92 14.51
N GLY A 71 -6.99 3.66 15.28
CA GLY A 71 -6.29 4.69 16.04
C GLY A 71 -4.98 4.19 16.61
N CYS A 72 -4.18 5.12 17.13
CA CYS A 72 -2.96 4.78 17.85
C CYS A 72 -3.32 4.18 19.22
N GLN A 73 -2.96 2.92 19.43
CA GLN A 73 -3.14 2.23 20.71
C GLN A 73 -1.78 1.96 21.35
N PRO A 74 -1.62 2.24 22.65
CA PRO A 74 -0.40 1.92 23.38
C PRO A 74 -0.16 0.41 23.42
N ILE A 75 1.10 -0.01 23.40
CA ILE A 75 1.48 -1.42 23.51
C ILE A 75 1.97 -1.68 24.93
N ASP A 76 1.43 -2.70 25.61
CA ASP A 76 1.90 -3.04 26.98
C ASP A 76 3.32 -3.61 27.00
N ALA A 77 3.79 -4.17 25.88
CA ALA A 77 5.08 -4.88 25.80
C ALA A 77 6.29 -3.96 25.53
N ALA A 78 6.08 -2.71 25.11
CA ALA A 78 7.16 -1.77 24.78
C ALA A 78 6.66 -0.32 24.85
N PRO A 79 7.52 0.65 25.19
CA PRO A 79 7.15 2.06 25.11
C PRO A 79 6.80 2.45 23.66
N GLY A 80 5.61 3.02 23.46
CA GLY A 80 5.11 3.50 22.18
C GLY A 80 3.68 3.03 21.87
N SER A 81 3.16 3.45 20.73
CA SER A 81 1.85 3.04 20.22
C SER A 81 1.91 2.50 18.80
N VAL A 82 0.97 1.60 18.48
CA VAL A 82 0.76 1.05 17.14
C VAL A 82 -0.58 1.49 16.60
N CYS A 83 -0.66 1.63 15.28
CA CYS A 83 -1.95 1.78 14.63
C CYS A 83 -2.74 0.48 14.75
N GLN A 84 -3.93 0.54 15.35
CA GLN A 84 -4.86 -0.59 15.45
C GLN A 84 -6.12 -0.26 14.66
N CYS A 85 -6.48 -1.11 13.68
CA CYS A 85 -7.74 -0.99 12.96
C CYS A 85 -8.87 -1.71 13.71
N TYR A 86 -10.03 -1.08 13.81
CA TYR A 86 -11.15 -1.60 14.59
C TYR A 86 -12.07 -2.53 13.79
N CYS A 87 -12.83 -3.34 14.53
CA CYS A 87 -14.04 -4.02 14.07
C CYS A 87 -15.28 -3.27 14.59
#